data_AF-A0A0C3CI18-F1
#
_entry.id   AF-A0A0C3CI18-F1
#
_cell.length_a   1.000
_cell.length_b   1.000
_cell.length_c   1.000
_cell.angle_alpha   90.00
_cell.angle_beta   90.00
_cell.angle_gamma   90.00
#
_symmetry.space_group_name_H-M   'P 1'
#
loop_
_entity.id
_entity.type
_entity.pdbx_description
1 polymer ?
#
loop_
_entity_poly.entity_id
_entity_poly.type
_entity_poly.pdbx_seq_one_letter_code
_entity_poly.pdbx_strand_id
1 'polypeptide(L)'
;MSSLSSSAKNSIRGTYGARCVISLTRTPTAKCTDIIDVAQRRNAAVKLGILPPDYDRNTAGNGLLRCPTCHEYFTRKYLALSLPIPVLEYIRDYVRDTEKASQKALYEPGLIPISPDHQALKEKCYWRLSIPAAHIFAALIERIKDDKSESEGIALANDILALLRVAHRNLHPPRKRDGTGGSNNGGETSGGSKLRACDESGG
;
A
#
# COMPACT_ATOMS: atom_id res chain seq x y z
N MET A 1 -0.29 18.99 -3.39
CA MET A 1 -1.74 18.93 -3.15
C MET A 1 -2.42 18.55 -4.45
N SER A 2 -2.74 17.28 -4.59
CA SER A 2 -3.56 16.76 -5.69
C SER A 2 -4.99 17.33 -5.61
N SER A 3 -5.50 17.86 -6.72
CA SER A 3 -6.84 18.42 -6.80
C SER A 3 -7.75 17.46 -7.55
N LEU A 4 -8.46 16.59 -6.81
CA LEU A 4 -9.61 15.87 -7.38
C LEU A 4 -10.51 16.84 -8.13
N SER A 5 -10.96 16.43 -9.32
CA SER A 5 -11.90 17.20 -10.12
C SER A 5 -13.19 17.44 -9.32
N SER A 6 -13.92 18.52 -9.64
CA SER A 6 -15.20 18.80 -8.98
C SER A 6 -16.20 17.65 -9.15
N SER A 7 -16.20 17.00 -10.32
CA SER A 7 -17.02 15.81 -10.58
C SER A 7 -16.66 14.65 -9.65
N ALA A 8 -15.36 14.33 -9.51
CA ALA A 8 -14.90 13.29 -8.60
C ALA A 8 -15.28 13.61 -7.14
N LYS A 9 -15.09 14.85 -6.69
CA LYS A 9 -15.48 15.30 -5.34
C LYS A 9 -16.98 15.12 -5.07
N ASN A 10 -17.82 15.45 -6.04
CA ASN A 10 -19.28 15.28 -5.92
C ASN A 10 -19.66 13.80 -5.86
N SER A 11 -19.05 12.97 -6.71
CA SER A 11 -19.24 11.51 -6.69
C SER A 11 -18.84 10.90 -5.35
N ILE A 12 -17.65 11.25 -4.82
CA ILE A 12 -17.18 10.84 -3.49
C ILE A 12 -18.19 11.25 -2.41
N ARG A 13 -18.67 12.50 -2.41
CA ARG A 13 -19.66 12.97 -1.43
C ARG A 13 -20.96 12.19 -1.50
N GLY A 14 -21.42 11.87 -2.71
CA GLY A 14 -22.58 11.01 -2.96
C GLY A 14 -22.40 9.61 -2.39
N THR A 15 -21.31 8.94 -2.76
CA THR A 15 -20.95 7.59 -2.29
C THR A 15 -20.94 7.48 -0.76
N TYR A 16 -20.36 8.47 -0.08
CA TYR A 16 -20.29 8.48 1.39
C TYR A 16 -21.49 9.16 2.08
N GLY A 17 -22.52 9.60 1.34
CA GLY A 17 -23.70 10.27 1.91
C GLY A 17 -23.36 11.51 2.77
N ALA A 18 -22.31 12.23 2.38
CA ALA A 18 -21.70 13.35 3.12
C ALA A 18 -21.18 13.01 4.54
N ARG A 19 -20.81 11.75 4.78
CA ARG A 19 -20.22 11.28 6.05
C ARG A 19 -18.71 11.10 5.96
N CYS A 20 -18.01 11.39 7.04
CA CYS A 20 -16.61 11.03 7.19
C CYS A 20 -16.45 9.50 7.11
N VAL A 21 -15.53 8.99 6.30
CA VAL A 21 -15.31 7.55 6.17
C VAL A 21 -14.73 6.90 7.43
N ILE A 22 -14.10 7.71 8.29
CA ILE A 22 -13.47 7.24 9.53
C ILE A 22 -14.45 7.30 10.70
N SER A 23 -14.96 8.50 11.02
CA SER A 23 -15.83 8.69 12.19
C SER A 23 -17.32 8.47 11.90
N LEU A 24 -17.70 8.28 10.64
CA LEU A 24 -19.08 8.19 10.15
C LEU A 24 -19.95 9.43 10.43
N THR A 25 -19.36 10.48 11.01
CA THR A 25 -20.00 11.76 11.31
C THR A 25 -20.38 12.46 10.01
N ARG A 26 -21.66 12.84 9.87
CA ARG A 26 -22.11 13.69 8.78
C ARG A 26 -21.62 15.11 9.02
N THR A 27 -20.93 15.70 8.04
CA THR A 27 -20.46 17.08 8.14
C THR A 27 -20.32 17.72 6.76
N PRO A 28 -20.82 18.95 6.56
CA PRO A 28 -20.68 19.66 5.29
C PRO A 28 -19.22 20.04 5.01
N THR A 29 -18.41 20.22 6.06
CA THR A 29 -17.01 20.64 5.98
C THR A 29 -16.03 19.49 5.74
N ALA A 30 -16.54 18.28 5.46
CA ALA A 30 -15.65 17.19 5.10
C ALA A 30 -14.88 17.51 3.81
N LYS A 31 -13.59 17.16 3.81
CA LYS A 31 -12.67 17.32 2.70
C LYS A 31 -12.53 16.02 1.94
N CYS A 32 -12.56 16.11 0.61
CA CYS A 32 -12.21 14.99 -0.25
C CYS A 32 -10.69 14.96 -0.38
N THR A 33 -10.10 13.79 -0.24
CA THR A 33 -8.66 13.60 -0.30
C THR A 33 -8.31 12.33 -1.04
N ASP A 34 -7.22 12.37 -1.78
CA ASP A 34 -6.69 11.19 -2.44
C ASP A 34 -6.24 10.15 -1.41
N ILE A 35 -6.45 8.87 -1.73
CA ILE A 35 -5.92 7.75 -0.96
C ILE A 35 -4.44 7.56 -1.28
N ILE A 36 -4.09 7.68 -2.56
CA ILE A 36 -2.73 7.50 -3.06
C ILE A 36 -2.32 8.80 -3.76
N ASP A 37 -1.46 9.58 -3.10
CA ASP A 37 -1.01 10.89 -3.59
C ASP A 37 0.17 10.77 -4.58
N VAL A 38 0.94 9.67 -4.51
CA VAL A 38 2.25 9.58 -5.18
C VAL A 38 2.19 8.67 -6.43
N ALA A 39 2.37 9.29 -7.61
CA ALA A 39 2.40 8.60 -8.91
C ALA A 39 3.43 7.46 -8.98
N GLN A 40 4.59 7.63 -8.33
CA GLN A 40 5.68 6.66 -8.33
C GLN A 40 5.31 5.34 -7.62
N ARG A 41 4.30 5.38 -6.74
CA ARG A 41 3.92 4.25 -5.88
C ARG A 41 2.68 3.50 -6.39
N ARG A 42 1.91 4.12 -7.30
CA ARG A 42 0.84 3.47 -8.10
C ARG A 42 1.35 2.23 -8.83
N ASN A 43 2.44 2.35 -9.58
CA ASN A 43 2.96 1.24 -10.41
C ASN A 43 3.35 0.03 -9.56
N ALA A 44 3.90 0.25 -8.36
CA ALA A 44 4.24 -0.82 -7.44
C ALA A 44 2.97 -1.51 -6.89
N ALA A 45 1.95 -0.75 -6.51
CA ALA A 45 0.70 -1.31 -6.01
C ALA A 45 -0.08 -2.08 -7.09
N VAL A 46 -0.12 -1.57 -8.33
CA VAL A 46 -0.68 -2.30 -9.48
C VAL A 46 0.09 -3.59 -9.73
N LYS A 47 1.42 -3.52 -9.76
CA LYS A 47 2.28 -4.69 -9.97
C LYS A 47 2.13 -5.75 -8.88
N LEU A 48 1.89 -5.34 -7.64
CA LEU A 48 1.64 -6.25 -6.52
C LEU A 48 0.20 -6.81 -6.50
N GLY A 49 -0.65 -6.49 -7.47
CA GLY A 49 -2.05 -6.92 -7.51
C GLY A 49 -2.92 -6.27 -6.43
N ILE A 50 -2.47 -5.15 -5.88
CA ILE A 50 -3.19 -4.40 -4.85
C ILE A 50 -4.16 -3.42 -5.50
N LEU A 51 -3.79 -2.82 -6.63
CA LEU A 51 -4.67 -1.97 -7.43
C LEU A 51 -4.93 -2.64 -8.78
N PRO A 52 -6.09 -2.36 -9.40
CA PRO A 52 -6.36 -2.88 -10.74
C PRO A 52 -5.45 -2.21 -11.79
N PRO A 53 -5.15 -2.88 -12.92
CA PRO A 53 -4.25 -2.35 -13.95
C PRO A 53 -4.68 -1.01 -14.56
N ASP A 54 -5.99 -0.79 -14.64
CA ASP A 54 -6.64 0.41 -15.17
C ASP A 54 -6.90 1.48 -14.09
N TYR A 55 -6.38 1.30 -12.87
CA TYR A 55 -6.58 2.23 -11.75
C TYR A 55 -6.26 3.67 -12.13
N ASP A 56 -7.27 4.55 -12.22
CA ASP A 56 -7.07 5.98 -12.46
C ASP A 56 -7.21 6.79 -11.16
N ARG A 57 -6.11 7.47 -10.82
CA ARG A 57 -6.01 8.30 -9.61
C ARG A 57 -6.98 9.49 -9.61
N ASN A 58 -7.46 9.92 -10.77
CA ASN A 58 -8.34 11.08 -10.89
C ASN A 58 -9.82 10.71 -10.76
N THR A 59 -10.12 9.42 -10.57
CA THR A 59 -11.49 8.92 -10.38
C THR A 59 -11.94 9.08 -8.93
N ALA A 60 -13.25 9.03 -8.72
CA ALA A 60 -13.84 8.99 -7.38
C ALA A 60 -13.36 7.79 -6.55
N GLY A 61 -12.90 6.71 -7.19
CA GLY A 61 -12.37 5.51 -6.51
C GLY A 61 -11.09 5.77 -5.71
N ASN A 62 -10.27 6.75 -6.10
CA ASN A 62 -9.07 7.15 -5.35
C ASN A 62 -9.40 8.15 -4.22
N GLY A 63 -10.67 8.49 -3.98
CA GLY A 63 -11.02 9.56 -3.06
C GLY A 63 -11.71 9.08 -1.78
N LEU A 64 -11.36 9.69 -0.66
CA LEU A 64 -12.06 9.55 0.61
C LEU A 64 -12.64 10.87 1.08
N LEU A 65 -13.78 10.79 1.76
CA LEU A 65 -14.37 11.92 2.46
C LEU A 65 -13.98 11.90 3.94
N ARG A 66 -13.27 12.93 4.42
CA ARG A 66 -12.80 13.03 5.82
C ARG A 66 -13.31 14.31 6.48
N CYS A 67 -13.84 14.23 7.70
CA CYS A 67 -14.14 15.44 8.48
C CYS A 67 -12.84 16.20 8.85
N PRO A 68 -12.89 17.50 9.19
CA PRO A 68 -11.69 18.27 9.54
C PRO A 68 -10.84 17.61 10.63
N THR A 69 -11.48 17.13 11.71
CA THR A 69 -10.82 16.43 12.82
C THR A 69 -10.05 15.19 12.34
N CYS A 70 -10.72 14.27 11.64
CA CYS A 70 -10.05 13.10 11.07
C CYS A 70 -9.04 13.46 9.98
N HIS A 71 -9.26 14.54 9.23
CA HIS A 71 -8.28 15.00 8.25
C HIS A 71 -6.99 15.45 8.93
N GLU A 72 -7.05 16.22 10.02
CA GLU A 72 -5.87 16.65 10.79
C GLU A 72 -5.16 15.46 11.44
N TYR A 73 -5.90 14.54 12.05
CA TYR A 73 -5.32 13.32 12.62
C TYR A 73 -4.59 12.47 11.57
N PHE A 74 -5.14 12.38 10.35
CA PHE A 74 -4.62 11.48 9.30
C PHE A 74 -3.68 12.19 8.30
N THR A 75 -3.51 13.50 8.38
CA THR A 75 -2.49 14.25 7.63
C THR A 75 -1.18 14.36 8.41
N ARG A 76 -1.22 14.28 9.74
CA ARG A 76 -0.04 14.17 10.60
C ARG A 76 0.51 12.73 10.57
N LYS A 77 1.77 12.56 11.01
CA LYS A 77 2.52 11.28 11.07
C LYS A 77 1.82 10.14 11.84
N TYR A 78 0.64 10.38 12.41
CA TYR A 78 -0.14 9.40 13.14
C TYR A 78 -1.06 8.64 12.16
N LEU A 79 -0.67 7.42 11.83
CA LEU A 79 -1.49 6.49 11.07
C LEU A 79 -2.49 5.84 12.04
N ALA A 80 -3.78 6.02 11.78
CA ALA A 80 -4.82 5.10 12.23
C ALA A 80 -5.58 4.55 11.00
N LEU A 81 -4.83 4.15 9.97
CA LEU A 81 -5.31 3.20 8.96
C LEU A 81 -4.50 1.90 9.02
N SER A 82 -3.94 1.54 10.18
CA SER A 82 -3.75 0.11 10.41
C SER A 82 -5.15 -0.48 10.36
N LEU A 83 -5.37 -1.37 9.40
CA LEU A 83 -6.49 -2.29 9.53
C LEU A 83 -6.37 -2.92 10.93
N PRO A 84 -7.50 -3.19 11.61
CA PRO A 84 -7.44 -3.87 12.89
C PRO A 84 -6.52 -5.08 12.80
N ILE A 85 -5.72 -5.34 13.83
CA ILE A 85 -4.77 -6.47 13.85
C ILE A 85 -5.41 -7.77 13.34
N PRO A 86 -6.64 -8.15 13.74
CA PRO A 86 -7.28 -9.36 13.21
C PRO A 86 -7.48 -9.37 11.68
N VAL A 87 -7.70 -8.20 11.08
CA VAL A 87 -7.82 -8.06 9.61
C VAL A 87 -6.45 -8.18 8.95
N LEU A 88 -5.39 -7.64 9.56
CA LEU A 88 -4.02 -7.80 9.07
C LEU A 88 -3.58 -9.26 9.16
N GLU A 89 -3.85 -9.94 10.27
CA GLU A 89 -3.57 -11.37 10.46
C GLU A 89 -4.32 -12.22 9.44
N TYR A 90 -5.61 -11.96 9.25
CA TYR A 90 -6.40 -12.65 8.22
C TYR A 90 -5.75 -12.53 6.84
N ILE A 91 -5.27 -11.34 6.48
CA ILE A 91 -4.68 -11.10 5.16
C ILE A 91 -3.30 -11.74 5.05
N ARG A 92 -2.50 -11.70 6.11
CA ARG A 92 -1.24 -12.45 6.18
C ARG A 92 -1.48 -13.94 5.94
N ASP A 93 -2.44 -14.51 6.67
CA ASP A 93 -2.74 -15.94 6.61
C ASP A 93 -3.36 -16.32 5.24
N TYR A 94 -4.25 -15.49 4.69
CA TYR A 94 -4.78 -15.68 3.33
C TYR A 94 -3.66 -15.70 2.27
N VAL A 95 -2.72 -14.73 2.31
CA VAL A 95 -1.62 -14.66 1.34
C VAL A 95 -0.62 -15.82 1.52
N ARG A 96 -0.40 -16.25 2.77
CA ARG A 96 0.56 -17.33 3.10
C ARG A 96 0.00 -18.72 2.80
N ASP A 97 -1.23 -18.97 3.19
CA ASP A 97 -1.78 -20.33 3.34
C ASP A 97 -2.71 -20.72 2.17
N THR A 98 -3.24 -19.76 1.41
CA THR A 98 -4.09 -20.06 0.24
C THR A 98 -3.23 -20.48 -0.95
N GLU A 99 -3.60 -21.57 -1.62
CA GLU A 99 -2.94 -22.00 -2.86
C GLU A 99 -3.01 -20.90 -3.93
N LYS A 100 -1.90 -20.66 -4.62
CA LYS A 100 -1.76 -19.54 -5.56
C LYS A 100 -2.80 -19.55 -6.69
N ALA A 101 -3.20 -20.72 -7.18
CA ALA A 101 -4.24 -20.84 -8.20
C ALA A 101 -5.64 -20.43 -7.69
N SER A 102 -5.83 -20.49 -6.37
CA SER A 102 -7.06 -20.12 -5.66
C SER A 102 -6.99 -18.70 -5.08
N GLN A 103 -5.81 -18.07 -5.07
CA GLN A 103 -5.65 -16.68 -4.63
C GLN A 103 -6.26 -15.73 -5.66
N LYS A 104 -7.33 -15.05 -5.26
CA LYS A 104 -7.89 -13.92 -6.00
C LYS A 104 -7.27 -12.60 -5.53
N ALA A 105 -7.36 -11.57 -6.38
CA ALA A 105 -6.76 -10.28 -6.12
C ALA A 105 -7.43 -9.53 -4.96
N LEU A 106 -6.64 -8.89 -4.07
CA LEU A 106 -7.16 -8.22 -2.87
C LEU A 106 -8.09 -7.02 -3.16
N TYR A 107 -8.16 -6.54 -4.40
CA TYR A 107 -9.08 -5.48 -4.83
C TYR A 107 -10.44 -5.98 -5.31
N GLU A 108 -10.61 -7.28 -5.57
CA GLU A 108 -11.88 -7.84 -6.02
C GLU A 108 -12.94 -7.77 -4.90
N PRO A 109 -14.15 -7.23 -5.17
CA PRO A 109 -15.21 -7.17 -4.17
C PRO A 109 -15.60 -8.56 -3.64
N GLY A 110 -15.82 -8.68 -2.32
CA GLY A 110 -16.31 -9.91 -1.68
C GLY A 110 -15.24 -10.92 -1.21
N LEU A 111 -13.96 -10.55 -1.32
CA LEU A 111 -12.83 -11.46 -1.06
C LEU A 111 -12.28 -11.50 0.35
N ILE A 112 -12.70 -10.60 1.22
CA ILE A 112 -12.48 -10.79 2.63
C ILE A 112 -13.77 -11.44 3.12
N PRO A 113 -13.88 -12.79 3.16
CA PRO A 113 -14.85 -13.46 3.99
C PRO A 113 -14.44 -13.14 5.43
N ILE A 114 -14.77 -11.93 5.84
CA ILE A 114 -14.91 -11.56 7.23
C ILE A 114 -16.10 -12.40 7.66
N SER A 115 -15.86 -13.65 8.04
CA SER A 115 -16.91 -14.54 8.49
C SER A 115 -17.73 -13.75 9.52
N PRO A 116 -19.04 -13.62 9.32
CA PRO A 116 -19.88 -12.87 10.25
C PRO A 116 -19.78 -13.42 11.68
N ASP A 117 -19.25 -14.63 11.85
CA ASP A 117 -19.10 -15.31 13.13
C ASP A 117 -17.81 -15.00 13.88
N HIS A 118 -16.86 -14.29 13.27
CA HIS A 118 -15.62 -13.93 13.97
C HIS A 118 -15.90 -12.86 15.03
N GLN A 119 -15.79 -13.23 16.31
CA GLN A 119 -16.34 -12.48 17.45
C GLN A 119 -15.81 -11.03 17.57
N ALA A 120 -14.55 -10.78 17.19
CA ALA A 120 -13.96 -9.43 17.14
C ALA A 120 -14.65 -8.47 16.14
N LEU A 121 -15.41 -9.00 15.19
CA LEU A 121 -16.08 -8.27 14.11
C LEU A 121 -17.59 -8.07 14.38
N LYS A 122 -18.18 -8.87 15.29
CA LYS A 122 -19.55 -8.67 15.80
C LYS A 122 -19.64 -7.44 16.71
N GLU A 123 -18.61 -7.17 17.51
CA GLU A 123 -18.64 -6.10 18.53
C GLU A 123 -18.24 -4.72 17.98
N LYS A 124 -17.55 -4.66 16.84
CA LYS A 124 -16.99 -3.42 16.29
C LYS A 124 -17.20 -3.42 14.78
N CYS A 125 -17.84 -2.37 14.25
CA CYS A 125 -18.40 -2.26 12.89
C CYS A 125 -17.37 -2.28 11.74
N TYR A 126 -16.55 -3.32 11.61
CA TYR A 126 -15.47 -3.44 10.63
C TYR A 126 -15.91 -3.96 9.24
N TRP A 127 -17.14 -4.45 9.14
CA TRP A 127 -17.78 -4.99 7.93
C TRP A 127 -18.15 -3.93 6.87
N ARG A 128 -17.84 -2.65 7.11
CA ARG A 128 -18.15 -1.54 6.21
C ARG A 128 -16.92 -0.77 5.73
N LEU A 129 -15.83 -1.47 5.47
CA LEU A 129 -14.78 -0.90 4.62
C LEU A 129 -15.34 -0.73 3.20
N SER A 130 -16.03 0.40 3.01
CA SER A 130 -16.54 0.87 1.71
C SER A 130 -15.37 1.29 0.80
N ILE A 131 -14.19 1.45 1.41
CA ILE A 131 -12.92 1.64 0.75
C ILE A 131 -12.44 0.24 0.36
N PRO A 132 -12.14 -0.03 -0.93
CA PRO A 132 -11.57 -1.32 -1.30
C PRO A 132 -10.29 -1.52 -0.50
N ALA A 133 -10.21 -2.58 0.31
CA ALA A 133 -9.13 -2.82 1.27
C ALA A 133 -7.74 -2.64 0.63
N ALA A 134 -7.62 -3.05 -0.62
CA ALA A 134 -6.60 -2.65 -1.59
C ALA A 134 -6.00 -1.24 -1.41
N HIS A 135 -6.82 -0.20 -1.38
CA HIS A 135 -6.35 1.19 -1.27
C HIS A 135 -5.74 1.48 0.10
N ILE A 136 -6.29 0.88 1.16
CA ILE A 136 -5.73 0.96 2.51
C ILE A 136 -4.37 0.26 2.56
N PHE A 137 -4.25 -0.91 1.93
CA PHE A 137 -2.96 -1.60 1.79
C PHE A 137 -1.94 -0.79 1.00
N ALA A 138 -2.34 -0.22 -0.13
CA ALA A 138 -1.45 0.61 -0.93
C ALA A 138 -0.93 1.81 -0.12
N ALA A 139 -1.80 2.47 0.66
CA ALA A 139 -1.44 3.57 1.55
C ALA A 139 -0.55 3.13 2.74
N LEU A 140 -0.80 1.94 3.30
CA LEU A 140 0.04 1.33 4.34
C LEU A 140 1.44 1.04 3.82
N ILE A 141 1.55 0.32 2.70
CA ILE A 141 2.82 -0.01 2.04
C ILE A 141 3.61 1.25 1.68
N GLU A 142 2.89 2.33 1.35
CA GLU A 142 3.46 3.63 1.09
C GLU A 142 4.29 4.16 2.26
N ARG A 143 3.73 4.12 3.47
CA ARG A 143 4.32 4.75 4.66
C ARG A 143 5.27 3.85 5.40
N ILE A 144 5.05 2.53 5.38
CA ILE A 144 5.90 1.55 6.07
C ILE A 144 7.37 1.61 5.61
N LYS A 145 7.64 2.00 4.36
CA LYS A 145 9.02 2.13 3.85
C LYS A 145 9.89 3.07 4.68
N ASP A 146 9.28 4.09 5.27
CA ASP A 146 9.96 5.17 5.98
C ASP A 146 9.74 5.09 7.50
N ASP A 147 8.93 4.14 7.97
CA ASP A 147 8.56 3.97 9.37
C ASP A 147 9.39 2.87 10.05
N LYS A 148 10.09 3.24 11.13
CA LYS A 148 10.92 2.34 11.95
C LYS A 148 10.22 1.92 13.25
N SER A 149 8.93 2.22 13.41
CA SER A 149 8.19 1.87 14.62
C SER A 149 8.06 0.35 14.77
N GLU A 150 8.32 -0.12 15.98
CA GLU A 150 8.16 -1.54 16.38
C GLU A 150 6.70 -1.93 16.66
N SER A 151 5.72 -1.14 16.20
CA SER A 151 4.32 -1.48 16.44
C SER A 151 3.95 -2.79 15.74
N GLU A 152 3.19 -3.64 16.42
CA GLU A 152 2.73 -4.93 15.92
C GLU A 152 2.01 -4.82 14.56
N GLY A 153 1.17 -3.79 14.38
CA GLY A 153 0.50 -3.53 13.11
C GLY A 153 1.46 -3.21 11.95
N ILE A 154 2.57 -2.52 12.22
CA ILE A 154 3.61 -2.23 11.22
C ILE A 154 4.43 -3.49 10.92
N ALA A 155 4.74 -4.31 11.93
CA ALA A 155 5.38 -5.61 11.73
C ALA A 155 4.53 -6.53 10.84
N LEU A 156 3.24 -6.68 11.15
CA LEU A 156 2.30 -7.47 10.34
C LEU A 156 2.19 -6.95 8.91
N ALA A 157 2.10 -5.64 8.73
CA ALA A 157 2.01 -5.06 7.38
C ALA A 157 3.32 -5.21 6.57
N ASN A 158 4.48 -5.21 7.24
CA ASN A 158 5.76 -5.57 6.63
C ASN A 158 5.79 -7.04 6.18
N ASP A 159 5.28 -7.95 7.01
CA ASP A 159 5.20 -9.38 6.68
C ASP A 159 4.32 -9.62 5.46
N ILE A 160 3.13 -9.02 5.42
CA ILE A 160 2.22 -9.08 4.27
C ILE A 160 2.94 -8.58 3.00
N LEU A 161 3.64 -7.45 3.09
CA LEU A 161 4.38 -6.88 1.96
C LEU A 161 5.53 -7.80 1.50
N ALA A 162 6.24 -8.44 2.42
CA ALA A 162 7.28 -9.41 2.10
C ALA A 162 6.71 -10.63 1.37
N LEU A 163 5.58 -11.18 1.85
CA LEU A 163 4.88 -12.29 1.22
C LEU A 163 4.43 -11.94 -0.20
N LEU A 164 3.79 -10.78 -0.39
CA LEU A 164 3.34 -10.31 -1.71
C LEU A 164 4.51 -10.15 -2.70
N ARG A 165 5.66 -9.65 -2.25
CA ARG A 165 6.88 -9.53 -3.09
C ARG A 165 7.43 -10.89 -3.52
N VAL A 166 7.39 -11.89 -2.64
CA VAL A 166 7.80 -13.27 -2.97
C VAL A 166 6.84 -13.86 -4.00
N ALA A 167 5.53 -13.77 -3.75
CA ALA A 167 4.49 -14.27 -4.65
C ALA A 167 4.63 -13.69 -6.07
N HIS A 168 4.87 -12.38 -6.17
CA HIS A 168 5.10 -11.68 -7.43
C HIS A 168 6.35 -12.17 -8.18
N ARG A 169 7.50 -12.34 -7.49
CA ARG A 169 8.73 -12.86 -8.13
C ARG A 169 8.52 -14.27 -8.70
N ASN A 170 7.71 -15.09 -8.03
CA ASN A 170 7.39 -16.43 -8.51
C ASN A 170 6.44 -16.43 -9.73
N LEU A 171 5.67 -15.37 -9.97
CA LEU A 171 4.84 -15.23 -11.19
C LEU A 171 5.66 -14.80 -12.40
N HIS A 172 6.65 -13.96 -12.17
CA HIS A 172 7.54 -13.44 -13.21
C HIS A 172 8.97 -13.85 -12.88
N PRO A 173 9.32 -15.14 -13.08
CA PRO A 173 10.70 -15.57 -12.92
C PRO A 173 11.58 -14.65 -13.77
N PRO A 174 12.76 -14.25 -13.26
CA PRO A 174 13.65 -13.40 -14.02
C PRO A 174 13.84 -14.05 -15.39
N ARG A 175 13.52 -13.31 -16.45
CA ARG A 175 13.74 -13.73 -17.83
C ARG A 175 15.16 -14.28 -17.84
N LYS A 176 15.33 -15.59 -18.07
CA LYS A 176 16.65 -16.17 -18.25
C LYS A 176 17.28 -15.28 -19.32
N ARG A 177 18.37 -14.61 -18.94
CA ARG A 177 19.10 -13.76 -19.88
C ARG A 177 19.57 -14.74 -20.93
N ASP A 178 18.87 -14.81 -22.05
CA ASP A 178 19.23 -15.71 -23.13
C ASP A 178 20.68 -15.35 -23.45
N GLY A 179 21.55 -16.32 -23.14
CA GLY A 179 22.99 -16.18 -23.23
C GLY A 179 23.34 -15.91 -24.67
N THR A 180 23.33 -14.63 -25.04
CA THR A 180 24.05 -14.18 -26.21
C THR A 180 25.50 -14.24 -25.77
N GLY A 181 26.16 -15.32 -26.17
CA GLY A 181 27.57 -15.56 -25.94
C GLY A 181 28.38 -14.34 -26.34
N GLY A 182 28.76 -13.55 -25.35
CA GLY A 182 29.76 -12.51 -25.46
C GLY A 182 31.10 -13.20 -25.35
N SER A 183 31.63 -13.53 -26.53
CA SER A 183 32.95 -14.10 -26.75
C SER A 183 34.01 -13.44 -25.87
N ASN A 184 34.85 -14.29 -25.28
CA ASN A 184 36.13 -13.94 -24.67
C ASN A 184 36.86 -12.91 -25.54
N ASN A 185 37.36 -11.84 -24.93
CA ASN A 185 38.66 -11.31 -25.28
C ASN A 185 39.32 -10.79 -24.00
N GLY A 186 40.41 -11.48 -23.64
CA GLY A 186 41.30 -11.09 -22.57
C GLY A 186 41.92 -9.73 -22.84
N GLY A 187 42.18 -9.03 -21.75
CA GLY A 187 42.91 -7.79 -21.72
C GLY A 187 43.42 -7.60 -20.31
N GLU A 188 44.51 -8.27 -19.99
CA GLU A 188 45.37 -7.93 -18.87
C GLU A 188 45.79 -6.46 -19.00
N THR A 189 45.46 -5.64 -18.01
CA THR A 189 46.28 -4.48 -17.67
C THR A 189 46.43 -4.37 -16.16
N SER A 190 47.56 -4.93 -15.72
CA SER A 190 48.29 -4.54 -14.51
C SER A 190 48.48 -3.01 -14.47
N GLY A 191 48.26 -2.40 -13.31
CA GLY A 191 48.90 -1.12 -13.02
C GLY A 191 48.25 -0.29 -11.92
N GLY A 192 48.97 -0.13 -10.80
CA GLY A 192 49.13 1.21 -10.23
C GLY A 192 48.48 1.49 -8.89
N SER A 193 49.27 1.28 -7.84
CA SER A 193 49.14 1.82 -6.48
C SER A 193 48.80 3.32 -6.42
N LYS A 194 47.97 3.72 -5.46
CA LYS A 194 48.21 4.95 -4.68
C LYS A 194 47.41 4.98 -3.37
N LEU A 195 48.10 4.63 -2.28
CA LEU A 195 47.78 5.08 -0.93
C LEU A 195 47.90 6.62 -0.91
N ARG A 196 46.81 7.30 -0.57
CA ARG A 196 46.86 8.68 -0.07
C ARG A 196 46.31 8.67 1.35
N ALA A 197 47.21 8.87 2.30
CA ALA A 197 46.89 9.40 3.61
C ALA A 197 46.57 10.89 3.45
N CYS A 198 45.48 11.34 4.07
CA CYS A 198 45.26 12.75 4.34
C CYS A 198 45.27 12.92 5.86
N ASP A 199 46.32 13.58 6.32
CA ASP A 199 46.37 14.40 7.53
C ASP A 199 45.16 15.32 7.62
N GLU A 200 44.56 15.42 8.81
CA GLU A 200 43.95 16.67 9.27
C GLU A 200 44.38 16.92 10.72
N SER A 201 45.31 17.85 10.86
CA SER A 201 45.60 18.57 12.11
C SER A 201 44.95 19.95 12.02
N GLY A 202 44.30 20.37 13.11
CA GLY A 202 44.26 21.78 13.51
C GLY A 202 42.94 22.53 13.32
N GLY A 203 42.31 22.84 14.46
CA GLY A 203 41.16 23.75 14.60
C GLY A 203 40.54 23.61 15.98
#